data_AF-A0A5P8M6W7-F1
#
_entry.id   AF-A0A5P8M6W7-F1
#
_cell.length_a   1.000
_cell.length_b   1.000
_cell.length_c   1.000
_cell.angle_alpha   90.00
_cell.angle_beta   90.00
_cell.angle_gamma   90.00
#
_symmetry.space_group_name_H-M   'P 1'
#
loop_
_entity.id
_entity.type
_entity.pdbx_description
1 polymer ?
#
loop_
_entity_poly.entity_id
_entity_poly.type
_entity_poly.pdbx_seq_one_letter_code
_entity_poly.pdbx_strand_id
1 'polypeptide(L)'
;MSTTSETITEAGFLAALAAMPLINGAIKHTTYRIGIAEREDLVQDAILTYAAFYDTHTELWGADPDAFRAQVYQKIRWLLLDKLRREKWLTERIEHDEAALANLPLAGDTELAAITQALRSLAGTDRERAVVEYHWLRGIPLAQVAAATGVPVRSLRAVRTTLRTRLRRLEAI
;
A
#
# COMPACT_ATOMS: atom_id res chain seq x y z
N MET A 1 -4.08 15.16 -0.47
CA MET A 1 -4.15 14.76 -1.89
C MET A 1 -5.62 14.54 -2.21
N SER A 2 -6.22 15.41 -3.03
CA SER A 2 -7.61 15.24 -3.46
C SER A 2 -7.71 13.95 -4.27
N THR A 3 -8.40 12.96 -3.74
CA THR A 3 -8.98 11.89 -4.56
C THR A 3 -10.27 12.44 -5.14
N THR A 4 -10.14 13.29 -6.16
CA THR A 4 -11.27 13.52 -7.06
C THR A 4 -11.52 12.15 -7.69
N SER A 5 -12.66 11.54 -7.36
CA SER A 5 -13.15 10.39 -8.11
C SER A 5 -13.50 10.90 -9.50
N GLU A 6 -12.49 11.00 -10.38
CA GLU A 6 -12.70 11.35 -11.79
C GLU A 6 -13.70 10.35 -12.35
N THR A 7 -14.87 10.86 -12.69
CA THR A 7 -15.98 10.03 -13.17
C THR A 7 -15.65 9.70 -14.61
N ILE A 8 -15.14 8.49 -14.85
CA ILE A 8 -14.79 8.02 -16.19
C ILE A 8 -16.09 7.87 -17.00
N THR A 9 -16.16 8.55 -18.13
CA THR A 9 -17.30 8.43 -19.03
C THR A 9 -17.24 7.11 -19.80
N GLU A 10 -18.40 6.63 -20.24
CA GLU A 10 -18.47 5.47 -21.13
C GLU A 10 -17.66 5.70 -22.42
N ALA A 11 -17.69 6.92 -22.97
CA ALA A 11 -16.93 7.29 -24.15
C ALA A 11 -15.41 7.18 -23.92
N GLY A 12 -14.91 7.70 -22.79
CA GLY A 12 -13.51 7.58 -22.42
C GLY A 12 -13.06 6.14 -22.22
N PHE A 13 -13.91 5.31 -21.59
CA PHE A 13 -13.63 3.89 -21.40
C PHE A 13 -13.58 3.12 -22.73
N LEU A 14 -14.55 3.36 -23.62
CA LEU A 14 -14.57 2.73 -24.96
C LEU A 14 -13.38 3.19 -25.82
N ALA A 15 -12.99 4.46 -25.73
CA ALA A 15 -11.79 4.98 -26.40
C ALA A 15 -10.51 4.27 -25.90
N ALA A 16 -10.42 4.01 -24.59
CA ALA A 16 -9.31 3.24 -24.02
C ALA A 16 -9.27 1.80 -24.54
N LEU A 17 -10.42 1.12 -24.62
CA LEU A 17 -10.52 -0.24 -25.17
C LEU A 17 -10.12 -0.28 -26.65
N ALA A 18 -10.48 0.73 -27.44
CA ALA A 18 -10.05 0.84 -28.83
C ALA A 18 -8.52 1.08 -28.95
N ALA A 19 -7.92 1.69 -27.93
CA ALA A 19 -6.49 2.00 -27.88
C ALA A 19 -5.61 0.91 -27.22
N MET A 20 -6.14 -0.31 -27.07
CA MET A 20 -5.40 -1.42 -26.44
C MET A 20 -4.00 -1.69 -27.03
N PRO A 21 -3.71 -1.54 -28.34
CA PRO A 21 -2.35 -1.67 -28.85
C PRO A 21 -1.35 -0.67 -28.22
N LEU A 22 -1.77 0.58 -27.99
CA LEU A 22 -0.95 1.61 -27.35
C LEU A 22 -0.71 1.27 -25.87
N ILE A 23 -1.77 0.85 -25.16
CA ILE A 23 -1.70 0.44 -23.76
C ILE A 23 -0.75 -0.75 -23.59
N ASN A 24 -0.92 -1.79 -24.40
CA ASN A 24 -0.05 -2.96 -24.38
C ASN A 24 1.40 -2.61 -24.75
N GLY A 25 1.60 -1.66 -25.68
CA GLY A 25 2.92 -1.11 -26.01
C GLY A 25 3.58 -0.44 -24.81
N ALA A 26 2.84 0.42 -24.10
CA ALA A 26 3.35 1.12 -22.92
C ALA A 26 3.77 0.15 -21.81
N ILE A 27 2.96 -0.88 -21.57
CA ILE A 27 3.24 -1.94 -20.58
C ILE A 27 4.51 -2.71 -20.97
N LYS A 28 4.59 -3.17 -22.23
CA LYS A 28 5.75 -3.91 -22.74
C LYS A 28 7.07 -3.13 -22.60
N HIS A 29 7.03 -1.82 -22.78
CA HIS A 29 8.20 -0.94 -22.69
C HIS A 29 8.53 -0.46 -21.27
N THR A 30 7.74 -0.85 -20.26
CA THR A 30 7.99 -0.47 -18.87
C THR A 30 8.65 -1.61 -18.08
N THR A 31 8.39 -2.87 -18.43
CA THR A 31 9.14 -4.02 -17.86
C THR A 31 8.95 -5.31 -18.67
N TYR A 32 10.05 -6.06 -18.86
CA TYR A 32 10.06 -7.37 -19.54
C TYR A 32 9.71 -8.55 -18.61
N ARG A 33 9.45 -8.31 -17.32
CA ARG A 33 9.33 -9.35 -16.28
C ARG A 33 8.15 -9.11 -15.33
N ILE A 34 6.97 -8.85 -15.88
CA ILE A 34 5.74 -8.76 -15.09
C ILE A 34 5.06 -10.14 -15.13
N GLY A 35 4.63 -10.66 -13.98
CA GLY A 35 3.85 -11.91 -13.90
C GLY A 35 2.46 -11.77 -14.55
N ILE A 36 1.80 -12.88 -14.88
CA ILE A 36 0.48 -12.85 -15.54
C ILE A 36 -0.56 -12.09 -14.68
N ALA A 37 -0.56 -12.31 -13.36
CA ALA A 37 -1.48 -11.64 -12.43
C ALA A 37 -1.25 -10.12 -12.34
N GLU A 38 0.01 -9.70 -12.30
CA GLU A 38 0.38 -8.28 -12.27
C GLU A 38 0.05 -7.57 -13.60
N ARG A 39 0.08 -8.30 -14.71
CA ARG A 39 -0.19 -7.72 -16.04
C ARG A 39 -1.62 -7.22 -16.17
N GLU A 40 -2.60 -7.95 -15.66
CA GLU A 40 -4.01 -7.56 -15.73
C GLU A 40 -4.28 -6.27 -14.96
N ASP A 41 -3.73 -6.14 -13.76
CA ASP A 41 -3.83 -4.93 -12.95
C ASP A 41 -3.22 -3.71 -13.67
N LEU A 42 -2.04 -3.88 -14.29
CA LEU A 42 -1.42 -2.80 -15.06
C LEU A 42 -2.22 -2.42 -16.30
N VAL A 43 -2.88 -3.39 -16.94
CA VAL A 43 -3.80 -3.11 -18.06
C VAL A 43 -4.98 -2.30 -17.56
N GLN A 44 -5.60 -2.67 -16.44
CA GLN A 44 -6.73 -1.93 -15.88
C GLN A 44 -6.33 -0.50 -15.50
N ASP A 45 -5.22 -0.33 -14.78
CA ASP A 45 -4.70 0.98 -14.41
C ASP A 45 -4.42 1.87 -15.64
N ALA A 46 -3.88 1.27 -16.70
CA ALA A 46 -3.61 1.97 -17.95
C ALA A 46 -4.91 2.35 -18.70
N ILE A 47 -5.92 1.48 -18.70
CA ILE A 47 -7.26 1.77 -19.25
C ILE A 47 -7.88 2.95 -18.51
N LEU A 48 -7.88 2.93 -17.18
CA LEU A 48 -8.45 4.00 -16.36
C LEU A 48 -7.71 5.32 -16.59
N THR A 49 -6.37 5.26 -16.69
CA THR A 49 -5.55 6.45 -16.97
C THR A 49 -5.81 7.02 -18.35
N TYR A 50 -5.98 6.16 -19.36
CA TYR A 50 -6.34 6.58 -20.70
C TYR A 50 -7.71 7.25 -20.71
N ALA A 51 -8.71 6.59 -20.13
CA ALA A 51 -10.09 7.06 -20.13
C ALA A 51 -10.22 8.42 -19.41
N ALA A 52 -9.58 8.57 -18.25
CA ALA A 52 -9.53 9.84 -17.54
C ALA A 52 -8.80 10.94 -18.35
N PHE A 53 -7.73 10.58 -19.06
CA PHE A 53 -7.03 11.53 -19.94
C PHE A 53 -7.90 11.94 -21.13
N TYR A 54 -8.64 11.01 -21.71
CA TYR A 54 -9.62 11.27 -22.77
C TYR A 54 -10.67 12.27 -22.32
N ASP A 55 -11.32 12.03 -21.17
CA ASP A 55 -12.40 12.86 -20.66
C ASP A 55 -11.96 14.31 -20.38
N THR A 56 -10.69 14.49 -20.01
CA THR A 56 -10.10 15.81 -19.69
C THR A 56 -9.44 16.49 -20.89
N HIS A 57 -9.21 15.78 -22.00
CA HIS A 57 -8.47 16.28 -23.18
C HIS A 57 -9.19 15.95 -24.50
N THR A 58 -10.53 15.96 -24.50
CA THR A 58 -11.34 15.69 -25.70
C THR A 58 -11.06 16.67 -26.85
N GLU A 59 -10.78 17.93 -26.54
CA GLU A 59 -10.39 18.94 -27.53
C GLU A 59 -9.08 18.57 -28.22
N LEU A 60 -8.09 18.10 -27.46
CA LEU A 60 -6.81 17.64 -28.01
C LEU A 60 -7.00 16.36 -28.85
N TRP A 61 -7.85 15.44 -28.39
CA TRP A 61 -8.20 14.24 -29.16
C TRP A 61 -8.78 14.59 -30.54
N GLY A 62 -9.63 15.62 -30.62
CA GLY A 62 -10.21 16.09 -31.89
C GLY A 62 -9.23 16.87 -32.75
N ALA A 63 -8.39 17.71 -32.16
CA ALA A 63 -7.50 18.62 -32.88
C ALA A 63 -6.18 17.97 -33.34
N ASP A 64 -5.56 17.18 -32.47
CA ASP A 64 -4.29 16.49 -32.75
C ASP A 64 -4.26 15.11 -32.06
N PRO A 65 -4.81 14.07 -32.72
CA PRO A 65 -4.83 12.71 -32.19
C PRO A 65 -3.43 12.12 -31.94
N ASP A 66 -2.40 12.56 -32.67
CA ASP A 66 -1.03 12.05 -32.50
C ASP A 66 -0.39 12.63 -31.23
N ALA A 67 -0.54 13.94 -31.00
CA ALA A 67 -0.11 14.57 -29.76
C ALA A 67 -0.85 13.98 -28.55
N PHE A 68 -2.16 13.73 -28.68
CA PHE A 68 -2.92 13.03 -27.64
C PHE A 68 -2.32 11.66 -27.33
N ARG A 69 -2.10 10.83 -28.37
CA ARG A 69 -1.53 9.48 -28.23
C ARG A 69 -0.17 9.50 -27.56
N ALA A 70 0.70 10.43 -27.94
CA ALA A 70 2.02 10.58 -27.33
C ALA A 70 1.94 10.93 -25.84
N GLN A 71 1.06 11.87 -25.47
CA GLN A 71 0.91 12.31 -24.08
C GLN A 71 0.29 11.23 -23.19
N VAL A 72 -0.79 10.58 -23.65
CA VAL A 72 -1.42 9.52 -22.87
C VAL A 72 -0.49 8.31 -22.71
N TYR A 73 0.28 7.98 -23.76
CA TYR A 73 1.32 6.95 -23.69
C TYR A 73 2.35 7.27 -22.60
N GLN A 74 2.86 8.51 -22.60
CA GLN A 74 3.83 8.94 -21.59
C GLN A 74 3.25 8.93 -20.17
N LYS A 75 1.99 9.34 -19.99
CA LYS A 75 1.29 9.31 -18.71
C LYS A 75 1.14 7.89 -18.19
N ILE A 76 0.75 6.94 -19.05
CA ILE A 76 0.70 5.51 -18.71
C ILE A 76 2.09 5.01 -18.31
N ARG A 77 3.15 5.33 -19.07
CA ARG A 77 4.51 4.89 -18.70
C ARG A 77 4.97 5.41 -17.34
N TRP A 78 4.68 6.67 -17.01
CA TRP A 78 5.03 7.22 -15.70
C TRP A 78 4.29 6.51 -14.56
N LEU A 79 2.99 6.27 -14.71
CA LEU A 79 2.20 5.51 -13.74
C LEU A 79 2.83 4.14 -13.47
N LEU A 80 3.18 3.41 -14.53
CA LEU A 80 3.75 2.08 -14.44
C LEU A 80 5.15 2.10 -13.79
N LEU A 81 6.00 3.07 -14.16
CA LEU A 81 7.32 3.26 -13.53
C LEU A 81 7.21 3.59 -12.05
N ASP A 82 6.25 4.42 -11.65
CA ASP A 82 6.06 4.79 -10.25
C ASP A 82 5.55 3.61 -9.41
N LYS A 83 4.75 2.72 -10.00
CA LYS A 83 4.36 1.45 -9.36
C LYS A 83 5.58 0.56 -9.15
N LEU A 84 6.40 0.35 -10.18
CA LEU A 84 7.63 -0.45 -10.07
C LEU A 84 8.61 0.12 -9.04
N ARG A 85 8.77 1.45 -8.98
CA ARG A 85 9.62 2.11 -7.97
C ARG A 85 9.10 1.87 -6.57
N ARG A 86 7.79 1.93 -6.36
CA ARG A 86 7.15 1.69 -5.06
C ARG A 86 7.31 0.23 -4.63
N GLU A 87 7.11 -0.69 -5.55
CA GLU A 87 7.27 -2.12 -5.30
C GLU A 87 8.72 -2.44 -4.94
N LYS A 88 9.69 -1.97 -5.75
CA LYS A 88 11.11 -2.11 -5.45
C LYS A 88 11.46 -1.57 -4.07
N TRP A 89 11.00 -0.36 -3.73
CA TRP A 89 11.22 0.23 -2.42
C TRP A 89 10.61 -0.61 -1.29
N LEU A 90 9.42 -1.18 -1.50
CA LEU A 90 8.77 -2.03 -0.50
C LEU A 90 9.54 -3.33 -0.30
N THR A 91 9.96 -3.99 -1.39
CA THR A 91 10.77 -5.21 -1.35
C THR A 91 12.10 -4.97 -0.65
N GLU A 92 12.85 -3.92 -1.05
CA GLU A 92 14.12 -3.56 -0.40
C GLU A 92 13.94 -3.29 1.10
N ARG A 93 12.81 -2.69 1.50
CA ARG A 93 12.51 -2.46 2.91
C ARG A 93 12.18 -3.74 3.67
N ILE A 94 11.41 -4.64 3.06
CA ILE A 94 11.09 -5.95 3.65
C ILE A 94 12.37 -6.76 3.81
N GLU A 95 13.21 -6.84 2.79
CA GLU A 95 14.50 -7.54 2.84
C GLU A 95 15.41 -6.95 3.91
N HIS A 96 15.46 -5.62 4.03
CA HIS A 96 16.19 -4.96 5.11
C HIS A 96 15.63 -5.29 6.50
N ASP A 97 14.31 -5.25 6.67
CA ASP A 97 13.65 -5.56 7.94
C ASP A 97 13.85 -7.05 8.32
N GLU A 98 13.77 -7.96 7.35
CA GLU A 98 14.05 -9.40 7.54
C GLU A 98 15.52 -9.64 7.90
N ALA A 99 16.46 -8.99 7.22
CA ALA A 99 17.87 -9.07 7.55
C ALA A 99 18.16 -8.49 8.96
N ALA A 100 17.48 -7.42 9.36
CA ALA A 100 17.58 -6.87 10.70
C ALA A 100 17.04 -7.87 11.75
N LEU A 101 15.90 -8.52 11.48
CA LEU A 101 15.32 -9.55 12.35
C LEU A 101 16.22 -10.79 12.46
N ALA A 102 16.80 -11.25 11.35
CA ALA A 102 17.70 -12.41 11.33
C ALA A 102 18.99 -12.20 12.12
N ASN A 103 19.43 -10.95 12.27
CA ASN A 103 20.61 -10.57 13.05
C ASN A 103 20.32 -10.30 14.52
N LEU A 104 19.06 -10.37 14.96
CA LEU A 104 18.75 -10.29 16.38
C LEU A 104 19.19 -11.59 17.08
N PRO A 105 19.86 -11.50 18.24
CA PRO A 105 20.11 -12.69 19.03
C PRO A 105 18.78 -13.36 19.35
N LEU A 106 18.71 -14.67 19.13
CA LEU A 106 17.58 -15.48 19.58
C LEU A 106 17.53 -15.36 21.11
N ALA A 107 16.54 -14.60 21.60
CA ALA A 107 16.26 -14.53 23.02
C ALA A 107 15.97 -15.94 23.52
N GLY A 108 16.70 -16.38 24.56
CA GLY A 108 16.37 -17.64 25.23
C GLY A 108 14.96 -17.58 25.83
N ASP A 109 14.34 -18.73 26.10
CA ASP A 109 12.96 -18.80 26.61
C ASP A 109 12.73 -17.91 27.86
N THR A 110 13.76 -17.75 28.70
CA THR A 110 13.75 -16.90 29.89
C THR A 110 13.72 -15.40 29.57
N GLU A 111 14.45 -14.98 28.54
CA GLU A 111 14.50 -13.59 28.08
C GLU A 111 13.21 -13.22 27.35
N LEU A 112 12.67 -14.13 26.53
CA LEU A 112 11.37 -13.95 25.90
C LEU A 112 10.24 -13.82 26.93
N ALA A 113 10.29 -14.61 28.01
CA ALA A 113 9.35 -14.50 29.13
C ALA A 113 9.47 -13.15 29.84
N ALA A 114 10.69 -12.65 30.04
CA ALA A 114 10.93 -11.34 30.65
C ALA A 114 10.42 -10.19 29.77
N ILE A 115 10.68 -10.23 28.45
CA ILE A 115 10.17 -9.25 27.48
C ILE A 115 8.64 -9.27 27.46
N THR A 116 8.04 -10.46 27.40
CA THR A 116 6.58 -10.63 27.41
C THR A 116 5.98 -10.02 28.69
N GLN A 117 6.60 -10.27 29.84
CA GLN A 117 6.16 -9.71 31.11
C GLN A 117 6.33 -8.19 31.16
N ALA A 118 7.40 -7.63 30.61
CA ALA A 118 7.63 -6.19 30.51
C ALA A 118 6.61 -5.51 29.58
N LEU A 119 6.25 -6.15 28.47
CA LEU A 119 5.19 -5.65 27.58
C LEU A 119 3.84 -5.65 28.28
N ARG A 120 3.54 -6.69 29.07
CA ARG A 120 2.31 -6.77 29.89
C ARG A 120 2.24 -5.68 30.95
N SER A 121 3.36 -5.37 31.61
CA SER A 121 3.40 -4.33 32.64
C SER A 121 3.23 -2.91 32.08
N LEU A 122 3.46 -2.72 30.78
CA LEU A 122 3.21 -1.44 30.08
C LEU A 122 1.71 -1.08 30.00
N ALA A 123 0.83 -2.08 30.06
CA ALA A 123 -0.61 -1.91 29.94
C ALA A 123 -1.27 -1.66 31.30
N GLY A 124 -1.80 -0.45 31.50
CA GLY A 124 -2.52 -0.05 32.71
C GLY A 124 -4.04 -0.15 32.59
N THR A 125 -4.58 -0.22 31.37
CA THR A 125 -6.04 -0.28 31.12
C THR A 125 -6.44 -1.51 30.31
N ASP A 126 -7.71 -1.90 30.35
CA ASP A 126 -8.21 -3.05 29.58
C ASP A 126 -8.04 -2.88 28.07
N ARG A 127 -8.15 -1.64 27.58
CA ARG A 127 -7.91 -1.32 26.16
C ARG A 127 -6.44 -1.46 25.80
N GLU A 128 -5.54 -1.05 26.68
CA GLU A 128 -4.10 -1.25 26.51
C GLU A 128 -3.74 -2.73 26.57
N ARG A 129 -4.33 -3.47 27.52
CA ARG A 129 -4.13 -4.92 27.66
C ARG A 129 -4.61 -5.66 26.42
N ALA A 130 -5.74 -5.27 25.84
CA ALA A 130 -6.23 -5.84 24.59
C ALA A 130 -5.25 -5.64 23.42
N VAL A 131 -4.60 -4.47 23.34
CA VAL A 131 -3.57 -4.21 22.32
C VAL A 131 -2.32 -5.05 22.59
N VAL A 132 -1.83 -5.08 23.81
CA VAL A 132 -0.61 -5.85 24.14
C VAL A 132 -0.84 -7.35 23.93
N GLU A 133 -1.88 -7.93 24.52
CA GLU A 133 -2.11 -9.37 24.48
C GLU A 133 -2.51 -9.87 23.09
N TYR A 134 -3.53 -9.27 22.49
CA TYR A 134 -4.08 -9.81 21.25
C TYR A 134 -3.33 -9.30 20.03
N HIS A 135 -3.03 -8.01 19.97
CA HIS A 135 -2.43 -7.44 18.78
C HIS A 135 -0.91 -7.63 18.72
N TRP A 136 -0.19 -7.35 19.81
CA TRP A 136 1.28 -7.46 19.81
C TRP A 136 1.75 -8.90 20.01
N LEU A 137 1.33 -9.54 21.10
CA LEU A 137 1.85 -10.86 21.45
C LEU A 137 1.28 -12.00 20.59
N ARG A 138 0.03 -11.88 20.15
CA ARG A 138 -0.65 -12.93 19.35
C ARG A 138 -0.82 -12.58 17.86
N GLY A 139 -0.37 -11.40 17.43
CA GLY A 139 -0.44 -10.97 16.03
C GLY A 139 -1.85 -10.74 15.47
N ILE A 140 -2.89 -10.65 16.31
CA ILE A 140 -4.27 -10.52 15.86
C ILE A 140 -4.51 -9.10 15.29
N PRO A 141 -5.10 -8.94 14.10
CA PRO A 141 -5.41 -7.62 13.55
C PRO A 141 -6.33 -6.81 14.45
N LEU A 142 -6.07 -5.50 14.59
CA LEU A 142 -6.89 -4.61 15.45
C LEU A 142 -8.39 -4.60 15.12
N ALA A 143 -8.76 -4.86 13.87
CA ALA A 143 -10.15 -5.00 13.46
C ALA A 143 -10.84 -6.19 14.15
N GLN A 144 -10.15 -7.32 14.28
CA GLN A 144 -10.65 -8.51 14.96
C GLN A 144 -10.64 -8.31 16.48
N VAL A 145 -9.61 -7.66 17.02
CA VAL A 145 -9.57 -7.29 18.45
C VAL A 145 -10.75 -6.38 18.83
N ALA A 146 -11.07 -5.40 17.97
CA ALA A 146 -12.23 -4.53 18.16
C ALA A 146 -13.55 -5.30 18.20
N ALA A 147 -13.74 -6.25 17.28
CA ALA A 147 -14.93 -7.09 17.25
C ALA A 147 -15.08 -7.94 18.51
N ALA A 148 -13.97 -8.53 19.00
CA ALA A 148 -13.98 -9.39 20.18
C ALA A 148 -14.15 -8.63 21.51
N THR A 149 -13.68 -7.39 21.59
CA THR A 149 -13.65 -6.60 22.84
C THR A 149 -14.73 -5.52 22.91
N GLY A 150 -15.45 -5.26 21.81
CA GLY A 150 -16.42 -4.16 21.70
C GLY A 150 -15.79 -2.76 21.67
N VAL A 151 -14.45 -2.67 21.60
CA VAL A 151 -13.74 -1.38 21.55
C VAL A 151 -13.58 -0.92 20.10
N PRO A 152 -13.91 0.34 19.74
CA PRO A 152 -13.77 0.81 18.37
C PRO A 152 -12.32 0.73 17.86
N VAL A 153 -12.14 0.28 16.61
CA VAL A 153 -10.82 0.18 15.96
C VAL A 153 -10.01 1.47 16.05
N ARG A 154 -10.67 2.63 15.90
CA ARG A 154 -10.03 3.95 16.05
C ARG A 154 -9.42 4.16 17.44
N SER A 155 -10.12 3.72 18.48
CA SER A 155 -9.65 3.81 19.86
C SER A 155 -8.44 2.88 20.07
N LEU A 156 -8.51 1.64 19.60
CA LEU A 156 -7.38 0.70 19.69
C LEU A 156 -6.14 1.20 18.94
N ARG A 157 -6.32 1.85 17.78
CA ARG A 157 -5.21 2.50 17.05
C ARG A 157 -4.55 3.61 17.88
N ALA A 158 -5.36 4.46 18.53
CA ALA A 158 -4.84 5.53 19.38
C ALA A 158 -4.06 4.95 20.59
N VAL A 159 -4.63 3.96 21.26
CA VAL A 159 -3.99 3.23 22.36
C VAL A 159 -2.67 2.61 21.93
N ARG A 160 -2.63 1.93 20.78
CA ARG A 160 -1.39 1.36 20.22
C ARG A 160 -0.32 2.43 20.01
N THR A 161 -0.69 3.59 19.48
CA THR A 161 0.25 4.71 19.30
C THR A 161 0.81 5.18 20.64
N THR A 162 -0.05 5.38 21.65
CA THR A 162 0.37 5.77 23.00
C THR A 162 1.33 4.74 23.62
N LEU A 163 1.01 3.44 23.52
CA LEU A 163 1.88 2.38 24.03
C LEU A 163 3.24 2.36 23.31
N ARG A 164 3.29 2.53 21.98
CA ARG A 164 4.57 2.66 21.24
C ARG A 164 5.38 3.86 21.71
N THR A 165 4.74 4.99 21.97
CA THR A 165 5.43 6.19 22.50
C THR A 165 6.01 5.93 23.88
N ARG A 166 5.30 5.20 24.76
CA ARG A 166 5.83 4.82 26.08
C ARG A 166 7.02 3.86 25.95
N LEU A 167 6.90 2.83 25.11
CA LEU A 167 7.97 1.85 24.89
C LEU A 167 9.27 2.52 24.42
N ARG A 168 9.19 3.44 23.45
CA ARG A 168 10.35 4.21 22.98
C ARG A 168 11.02 5.07 24.05
N ARG A 169 10.27 5.52 25.06
CA ARG A 169 10.85 6.27 26.19
C ARG A 169 11.60 5.37 27.16
N LEU A 170 11.23 4.10 27.24
CA LEU A 170 11.92 3.11 28.07
C LEU A 170 13.23 2.65 27.43
N GLU A 171 13.31 2.61 26.10
CA GLU A 171 14.54 2.28 25.35
C GLU A 171 15.57 3.43 25.31
N ALA A 172 15.14 4.66 25.62
CA ALA A 172 16.00 5.87 25.58
C ALA A 172 16.69 6.18 26.93
N ILE A 173 16.57 5.28 27.91
CA ILE A 173 17.22 5.33 29.23
C ILE A 173 18.20 4.16 29.29
#